data_AF-A0A1Z9QRG5-F1
#
_entry.id   AF-A0A1Z9QRG5-F1
#
_cell.length_a   1.000
_cell.length_b   1.000
_cell.length_c   1.000
_cell.angle_alpha   90.00
_cell.angle_beta   90.00
_cell.angle_gamma   90.00
#
_symmetry.space_group_name_H-M   'P 1'
#
loop_
_entity.id
_entity.type
_entity.pdbx_description
1 polymer ?
#
loop_
_entity_poly.entity_id
_entity_poly.type
_entity_poly.pdbx_seq_one_letter_code
_entity_poly.pdbx_strand_id
1 'polypeptide(L)'
;MPIQIKCKCGKTLGIPDGMQGKSVKCPGCQQVLRVPAGGASKPVATPKPAAAPADDSMAGLFDEEGFSAAVEAVCPSCRAEMPGNAVLCTKCGYHKEAGATLEAHKTAGVDIDHGTLALDKAAVDMERAADLQKKMLRGAGLPWWGLALALFMLGSGLLIAVLAVNASRRVDEEISFNPMHLFLVLSGAAFFAISAGAYFMIILHAFKDSLQNGLISLFVPVFGVVYYAITHWSETWRFFITSTVLAGIGTGLIIAAMAQLN
;
A
#
# COMPACT_ATOMS: atom_id res chain seq x y z
N MET A 1 -46.69 -22.79 54.88
CA MET A 1 -46.65 -24.13 54.28
C MET A 1 -45.63 -24.12 53.15
N PRO A 2 -44.52 -24.87 53.21
CA PRO A 2 -43.43 -24.72 52.24
C PRO A 2 -43.90 -24.97 50.80
N ILE A 3 -43.74 -23.97 49.93
CA ILE A 3 -44.09 -24.05 48.50
C ILE A 3 -42.98 -24.84 47.80
N GLN A 4 -43.34 -25.99 47.23
CA GLN A 4 -42.42 -26.83 46.48
C GLN A 4 -42.44 -26.43 45.00
N ILE A 5 -41.30 -25.96 44.49
CA ILE A 5 -41.12 -25.63 43.07
C ILE A 5 -40.12 -26.59 42.45
N LYS A 6 -40.53 -27.21 41.34
CA LYS A 6 -39.64 -27.99 40.47
C LYS A 6 -38.88 -27.03 39.56
N CYS A 7 -37.55 -26.99 39.71
CA CYS A 7 -36.70 -26.30 38.76
C CYS A 7 -36.61 -27.09 37.43
N LYS A 8 -36.35 -26.40 36.31
CA LYS A 8 -36.06 -27.05 35.01
C LYS A 8 -34.86 -28.01 35.06
N CYS A 9 -33.98 -27.91 36.06
CA CYS A 9 -32.91 -28.88 36.31
C CYS A 9 -33.35 -30.15 37.06
N GLY A 10 -34.65 -30.34 37.29
CA GLY A 10 -35.23 -31.56 37.88
C GLY A 10 -35.24 -31.61 39.41
N LYS A 11 -34.56 -30.69 40.12
CA LYS A 11 -34.59 -30.64 41.60
C LYS A 11 -35.81 -29.90 42.14
N THR A 12 -36.50 -30.51 43.10
CA THR A 12 -37.55 -29.90 43.93
C THR A 12 -36.92 -29.12 45.08
N LEU A 13 -37.19 -27.81 45.14
CA LEU A 13 -36.75 -26.95 46.24
C LEU A 13 -37.96 -26.57 47.10
N GLY A 14 -37.85 -26.78 48.41
CA GLY A 14 -38.81 -26.26 49.39
C GLY A 14 -38.39 -24.85 49.81
N ILE A 15 -39.20 -23.86 49.46
CA ILE A 15 -38.91 -22.45 49.77
C ILE A 15 -39.84 -21.99 50.91
N PRO A 16 -39.32 -21.38 51.98
CA PRO A 16 -40.14 -20.85 53.07
C PRO A 16 -40.99 -19.66 52.61
N ASP A 17 -42.18 -19.54 53.19
CA ASP A 17 -43.27 -18.66 52.71
C ASP A 17 -42.97 -17.16 52.69
N GLY A 18 -41.86 -16.70 53.28
CA GLY A 18 -41.46 -15.29 53.27
C GLY A 18 -40.90 -14.77 51.93
N MET A 19 -40.81 -15.61 50.90
CA MET A 19 -40.17 -15.31 49.60
C MET A 19 -41.13 -15.40 48.40
N GLN A 20 -42.43 -15.14 48.64
CA GLN A 20 -43.45 -15.10 47.59
C GLN A 20 -43.22 -13.86 46.68
N GLY A 21 -43.16 -14.05 45.35
CA GLY A 21 -42.97 -12.97 44.38
C GLY A 21 -41.53 -12.47 44.18
N LYS A 22 -40.54 -12.98 44.93
CA LYS A 22 -39.11 -12.65 44.76
C LYS A 22 -38.38 -13.71 43.93
N SER A 23 -37.29 -13.27 43.29
CA SER A 23 -36.45 -14.10 42.42
C SER A 23 -35.37 -14.79 43.25
N VAL A 24 -35.34 -16.13 43.26
CA VAL A 24 -34.37 -16.93 44.02
C VAL A 24 -33.49 -17.75 43.07
N LYS A 25 -32.19 -17.82 43.35
CA LYS A 25 -31.25 -18.65 42.57
C LYS A 25 -31.35 -20.11 43.00
N CYS A 26 -31.47 -21.02 42.02
CA CYS A 26 -31.41 -22.45 42.26
C CYS A 26 -29.95 -22.87 42.53
N PRO A 27 -29.60 -23.49 43.68
CA PRO A 27 -28.22 -23.89 43.97
C PRO A 27 -27.67 -25.02 43.07
N GLY A 28 -28.53 -25.71 42.30
CA GLY A 28 -28.11 -26.78 41.40
C GLY A 28 -27.76 -26.34 39.96
N CYS A 29 -28.25 -25.18 39.50
CA CYS A 29 -28.00 -24.70 38.14
C CYS A 29 -27.78 -23.18 38.05
N GLN A 30 -27.75 -22.49 39.20
CA GLN A 30 -27.61 -21.03 39.37
C GLN A 30 -28.65 -20.16 38.64
N GLN A 31 -29.62 -20.76 37.95
CA GLN A 31 -30.71 -20.05 37.27
C GLN A 31 -31.62 -19.35 38.28
N VAL A 32 -32.02 -18.11 37.97
CA VAL A 32 -32.94 -17.31 38.78
C VAL A 32 -34.39 -17.74 38.49
N LEU A 33 -35.08 -18.28 39.49
CA LEU A 33 -36.48 -18.72 39.41
C LEU A 33 -37.38 -17.75 40.17
N ARG A 34 -38.52 -17.36 39.57
CA ARG A 34 -39.55 -16.60 40.28
C ARG A 34 -40.55 -17.53 40.94
N VAL A 35 -40.81 -17.30 42.22
CA VAL A 35 -41.81 -18.02 43.01
C VAL A 35 -43.20 -17.43 42.71
N PRO A 36 -44.15 -18.20 42.14
CA PRO A 36 -45.49 -17.70 41.87
C PRO A 36 -46.25 -17.45 43.17
N ALA A 37 -46.81 -16.25 43.33
CA ALA A 37 -47.79 -15.96 44.37
C ALA A 37 -49.11 -16.66 43.98
N GLY A 38 -49.62 -17.50 44.87
CA GLY A 38 -50.72 -18.41 44.56
C GLY A 38 -52.06 -17.73 44.30
N GLY A 39 -52.81 -18.34 43.38
CA GLY A 39 -54.24 -18.13 43.14
C GLY A 39 -54.76 -19.04 42.02
N ALA A 40 -55.27 -20.21 42.40
CA ALA A 40 -56.19 -21.17 41.73
C ALA A 40 -56.91 -20.71 40.42
N SER A 41 -57.25 -21.49 39.39
CA SER A 41 -57.46 -22.94 39.15
C SER A 41 -57.49 -23.23 37.63
N LYS A 42 -57.25 -24.49 37.21
CA LYS A 42 -57.57 -25.07 35.87
C LYS A 42 -59.11 -25.18 35.65
N PRO A 43 -59.61 -25.74 34.53
CA PRO A 43 -59.45 -25.47 33.09
C PRO A 43 -60.85 -25.25 32.43
N VAL A 44 -60.97 -24.92 31.12
CA VAL A 44 -62.07 -25.34 30.20
C VAL A 44 -61.88 -24.68 28.83
N ALA A 45 -62.29 -25.42 27.80
CA ALA A 45 -62.19 -25.14 26.38
C ALA A 45 -63.29 -24.23 25.80
N THR A 46 -62.98 -23.63 24.65
CA THR A 46 -63.88 -23.17 23.53
C THR A 46 -64.91 -22.06 23.81
N PRO A 47 -65.52 -21.39 22.80
CA PRO A 47 -65.08 -20.94 21.48
C PRO A 47 -65.37 -19.42 21.25
N LYS A 48 -65.13 -18.94 20.03
CA LYS A 48 -65.45 -17.61 19.44
C LYS A 48 -66.76 -16.93 19.90
N PRO A 49 -66.75 -15.59 20.03
CA PRO A 49 -67.84 -14.72 19.54
C PRO A 49 -67.27 -13.63 18.59
N ALA A 50 -67.66 -13.58 17.33
CA ALA A 50 -68.84 -12.91 16.78
C ALA A 50 -68.52 -11.45 16.38
N ALA A 51 -68.50 -11.23 15.06
CA ALA A 51 -68.40 -9.92 14.44
C ALA A 51 -69.75 -9.19 14.49
N ALA A 52 -69.70 -7.86 14.48
CA ALA A 52 -70.72 -7.00 13.90
C ALA A 52 -70.08 -5.62 13.59
N PRO A 53 -70.64 -4.82 12.67
CA PRO A 53 -69.94 -4.41 11.45
C PRO A 53 -69.74 -2.90 11.35
N ALA A 54 -68.75 -2.47 10.58
CA ALA A 54 -68.59 -1.09 10.14
C ALA A 54 -67.90 -1.05 8.77
N ASP A 55 -68.72 -0.74 7.76
CA ASP A 55 -68.42 0.12 6.62
C ASP A 55 -67.39 -0.36 5.58
N ASP A 56 -67.85 -1.24 4.68
CA ASP A 56 -67.18 -1.67 3.44
C ASP A 56 -66.90 -0.54 2.41
N SER A 57 -67.29 0.71 2.67
CA SER A 57 -67.09 1.82 1.72
C SER A 57 -65.73 2.51 1.83
N MET A 58 -65.06 2.43 2.98
CA MET A 58 -63.67 2.90 3.11
C MET A 58 -62.68 1.77 2.84
N ALA A 59 -62.96 0.55 3.30
CA ALA A 59 -62.10 -0.61 3.08
C ALA A 59 -61.94 -0.95 1.58
N GLY A 60 -63.01 -0.86 0.78
CA GLY A 60 -62.95 -1.08 -0.66
C GLY A 60 -62.14 -0.04 -1.45
N LEU A 61 -62.00 1.19 -0.93
CA LEU A 61 -61.15 2.21 -1.56
C LEU A 61 -59.67 1.95 -1.30
N PHE A 62 -59.30 1.46 -0.11
CA PHE A 62 -57.92 1.09 0.20
C PHE A 62 -57.45 -0.17 -0.55
N ASP A 63 -58.37 -1.06 -0.91
CA ASP A 63 -58.07 -2.24 -1.73
C ASP A 63 -57.87 -1.92 -3.22
N GLU A 64 -58.57 -0.91 -3.78
CA GLU A 64 -58.34 -0.47 -5.17
C GLU A 64 -57.01 0.27 -5.38
N GLU A 65 -56.47 0.89 -4.32
CA GLU A 65 -55.17 1.58 -4.36
C GLU A 65 -53.98 0.65 -4.05
N GLY A 66 -54.23 -0.66 -3.89
CA GLY A 66 -53.19 -1.68 -3.75
C GLY A 66 -52.48 -1.70 -2.39
N PHE A 67 -53.10 -1.17 -1.34
CA PHE A 67 -52.52 -1.11 0.01
C PHE A 67 -52.71 -2.37 0.86
N SER A 68 -53.33 -3.44 0.36
CA SER A 68 -53.42 -4.73 1.07
C SER A 68 -52.16 -5.61 0.96
N ALA A 69 -50.98 -4.99 0.92
CA ALA A 69 -49.76 -5.69 1.28
C ALA A 69 -49.81 -5.95 2.79
N ALA A 70 -50.20 -7.17 3.19
CA ALA A 70 -50.23 -7.59 4.58
C ALA A 70 -48.86 -7.34 5.23
N VAL A 71 -48.75 -6.26 6.02
CA VAL A 71 -47.56 -5.97 6.84
C VAL A 71 -47.60 -6.91 8.04
N GLU A 72 -47.12 -8.12 7.83
CA GLU A 72 -47.13 -9.18 8.84
C GLU A 72 -45.91 -9.09 9.79
N ALA A 73 -44.83 -8.40 9.40
CA ALA A 73 -43.64 -8.26 10.24
C ALA A 73 -42.83 -6.98 9.98
N VAL A 74 -42.15 -6.49 11.02
CA VAL A 74 -41.23 -5.34 10.96
C VAL A 74 -39.79 -5.80 11.19
N CYS A 75 -38.84 -5.25 10.43
CA CYS A 75 -37.42 -5.54 10.59
C CYS A 75 -36.88 -5.03 11.95
N PRO A 76 -36.25 -5.87 12.80
CA PRO A 76 -35.75 -5.44 14.11
C PRO A 76 -34.63 -4.40 14.08
N SER A 77 -33.85 -4.35 12.99
CA SER A 77 -32.67 -3.48 12.87
C SER A 77 -33.02 -2.09 12.33
N CYS A 78 -33.71 -2.02 11.19
CA CYS A 78 -34.04 -0.75 10.51
C CYS A 78 -35.52 -0.37 10.57
N ARG A 79 -36.38 -1.17 11.20
CA ARG A 79 -37.83 -0.97 11.33
C ARG A 79 -38.60 -0.82 10.01
N ALA A 80 -38.02 -1.29 8.91
CA ALA A 80 -38.72 -1.37 7.64
C ALA A 80 -39.82 -2.44 7.67
N GLU A 81 -40.93 -2.16 7.01
CA GLU A 81 -42.03 -3.11 6.80
C GLU A 81 -41.57 -4.27 5.91
N MET A 82 -41.98 -5.49 6.25
CA MET A 82 -41.61 -6.72 5.54
C MET A 82 -42.78 -7.71 5.51
N PRO A 83 -42.84 -8.58 4.49
CA PRO A 83 -43.80 -9.69 4.48
C PRO A 83 -43.41 -10.71 5.57
N GLY A 84 -44.40 -11.42 6.12
CA GLY A 84 -44.24 -12.27 7.31
C GLY A 84 -43.26 -13.42 7.10
N ASN A 85 -43.13 -13.89 5.85
CA ASN A 85 -42.23 -14.98 5.45
C ASN A 85 -40.83 -14.52 5.01
N ALA A 86 -40.51 -13.22 4.98
CA ALA A 86 -39.20 -12.78 4.51
C ALA A 86 -38.12 -13.01 5.58
N VAL A 87 -37.13 -13.84 5.23
CA VAL A 87 -35.98 -14.20 6.08
C VAL A 87 -34.92 -13.09 6.12
N LEU A 88 -34.80 -12.29 5.05
CA LEU A 88 -33.82 -11.21 4.91
C LEU A 88 -34.52 -9.87 4.65
N CYS A 89 -34.10 -8.83 5.37
CA CYS A 89 -34.55 -7.47 5.09
C CYS A 89 -33.84 -6.92 3.86
N THR A 90 -34.61 -6.60 2.81
CA THR A 90 -34.10 -6.03 1.56
C THR A 90 -33.64 -4.57 1.70
N LYS A 91 -34.01 -3.87 2.79
CA LYS A 91 -33.63 -2.47 3.02
C LYS A 91 -32.33 -2.29 3.80
N CYS A 92 -32.04 -3.17 4.76
CA CYS A 92 -30.86 -3.03 5.63
C CYS A 92 -30.02 -4.31 5.76
N GLY A 93 -30.33 -5.38 5.03
CA GLY A 93 -29.53 -6.61 5.01
C GLY A 93 -29.60 -7.46 6.29
N TYR A 94 -30.58 -7.20 7.18
CA TYR A 94 -30.75 -7.94 8.44
C TYR A 94 -31.38 -9.31 8.20
N HIS A 95 -30.71 -10.38 8.65
CA HIS A 95 -31.18 -11.75 8.53
C HIS A 95 -31.92 -12.17 9.82
N LYS A 96 -33.24 -12.39 9.75
CA LYS A 96 -34.11 -12.58 10.93
C LYS A 96 -33.80 -13.88 11.69
N GLU A 97 -33.39 -14.93 10.98
CA GLU A 97 -33.08 -16.23 11.59
C GLU A 97 -31.69 -16.30 12.21
N ALA A 98 -30.73 -15.54 11.65
CA ALA A 98 -29.34 -15.56 12.10
C ALA A 98 -29.05 -14.46 13.13
N GLY A 99 -29.96 -13.49 13.29
CA GLY A 99 -29.82 -12.38 14.22
C GLY A 99 -28.75 -11.35 13.85
N ALA A 100 -28.13 -11.47 12.68
CA ALA A 100 -27.02 -10.62 12.22
C ALA A 100 -27.38 -9.89 10.92
N THR A 101 -26.81 -8.69 10.74
CA THR A 101 -26.77 -7.99 9.45
C THR A 101 -25.65 -8.60 8.61
N LEU A 102 -25.99 -9.06 7.41
CA LEU A 102 -24.99 -9.48 6.43
C LEU A 102 -24.58 -8.23 5.63
N GLU A 103 -23.30 -7.87 5.64
CA GLU A 103 -22.82 -6.85 4.71
C GLU A 103 -22.85 -7.43 3.29
N ALA A 104 -23.68 -6.84 2.43
CA ALA A 104 -23.72 -7.18 1.02
C ALA A 104 -22.50 -6.59 0.27
N HIS A 105 -22.21 -7.12 -0.91
CA HIS A 105 -21.21 -6.58 -1.82
C HIS A 105 -21.60 -5.14 -2.21
N LYS A 106 -20.96 -4.15 -1.57
CA LYS A 106 -21.21 -2.73 -1.82
C LYS A 106 -20.76 -2.40 -3.24
N THR A 107 -21.73 -2.05 -4.09
CA THR A 107 -21.44 -1.61 -5.45
C THR A 107 -21.07 -0.12 -5.41
N ALA A 108 -19.96 0.23 -6.07
CA ALA A 108 -19.48 1.61 -6.13
C ALA A 108 -20.55 2.51 -6.79
N GLY A 109 -21.07 3.48 -6.04
CA GLY A 109 -22.04 4.47 -6.52
C GLY A 109 -23.49 4.28 -6.03
N VAL A 110 -23.85 3.17 -5.38
CA VAL A 110 -25.19 2.99 -4.76
C VAL A 110 -25.11 2.93 -3.24
N ASP A 111 -24.18 2.15 -2.69
CA ASP A 111 -24.02 1.94 -1.23
C ASP A 111 -22.81 2.68 -0.63
N ILE A 112 -21.96 3.28 -1.48
CA ILE A 112 -20.77 4.01 -1.08
C ILE A 112 -21.04 5.49 -1.34
N ASP A 113 -21.12 6.29 -0.27
CA ASP A 113 -21.28 7.74 -0.37
C ASP A 113 -20.27 8.34 -1.36
N HIS A 114 -20.70 9.27 -2.20
CA HIS A 114 -19.80 9.97 -3.12
C HIS A 114 -18.58 10.58 -2.41
N GLY A 115 -18.73 10.97 -1.14
CA GLY A 115 -17.64 11.47 -0.30
C GLY A 115 -16.57 10.42 -0.01
N THR A 116 -16.95 9.19 0.35
CA THR A 116 -15.98 8.11 0.63
C THR A 116 -15.29 7.65 -0.66
N LEU A 117 -16.01 7.64 -1.77
CA LEU A 117 -15.47 7.35 -3.11
C LEU A 117 -14.46 8.42 -3.58
N ALA A 118 -14.72 9.69 -3.28
CA ALA A 118 -13.79 10.79 -3.56
C ALA A 118 -12.53 10.71 -2.69
N LEU A 119 -12.69 10.35 -1.41
CA LEU A 119 -11.57 10.14 -0.48
C LEU A 119 -10.68 8.97 -0.92
N ASP A 120 -11.26 7.83 -1.29
CA ASP A 120 -10.52 6.67 -1.79
C ASP A 120 -9.77 7.00 -3.09
N LYS A 121 -10.42 7.72 -4.01
CA LYS A 121 -9.76 8.19 -5.23
C LYS A 121 -8.60 9.12 -4.92
N ALA A 122 -8.79 10.06 -4.00
CA ALA A 122 -7.74 10.98 -3.58
C ALA A 122 -6.55 10.24 -2.93
N ALA A 123 -6.81 9.22 -2.11
CA ALA A 123 -5.77 8.40 -1.50
C ALA A 123 -4.94 7.67 -2.57
N VAL A 124 -5.59 7.04 -3.54
CA VAL A 124 -4.92 6.36 -4.67
C VAL A 124 -4.11 7.35 -5.51
N ASP A 125 -4.65 8.53 -5.79
CA ASP A 125 -3.93 9.55 -6.57
C ASP A 125 -2.73 10.12 -5.80
N MET A 126 -2.81 10.24 -4.46
CA MET A 126 -1.67 10.58 -3.61
C MET A 126 -0.57 9.51 -3.64
N GLU A 127 -0.93 8.22 -3.58
CA GLU A 127 0.04 7.13 -3.70
C GLU A 127 0.75 7.15 -5.06
N ARG A 128 0.00 7.34 -6.16
CA ARG A 128 0.58 7.47 -7.50
C ARG A 128 1.52 8.67 -7.62
N ALA A 129 1.15 9.81 -7.03
CA ALA A 129 1.99 10.99 -7.03
C ALA A 129 3.30 10.75 -6.24
N ALA A 130 3.22 10.09 -5.08
CA ALA A 130 4.38 9.73 -4.27
C ALA A 130 5.33 8.76 -5.02
N ASP A 131 4.78 7.79 -5.73
CA ASP A 131 5.56 6.84 -6.53
C ASP A 131 6.22 7.49 -7.75
N LEU A 132 5.53 8.41 -8.43
CA LEU A 132 6.11 9.21 -9.51
C LEU A 132 7.26 10.06 -8.98
N GLN A 133 7.08 10.74 -7.84
CA GLN A 133 8.13 11.54 -7.21
C GLN A 133 9.33 10.66 -6.83
N LYS A 134 9.12 9.48 -6.26
CA LYS A 134 10.20 8.53 -5.92
C LYS A 134 10.96 8.08 -7.16
N LYS A 135 10.28 7.81 -8.28
CA LYS A 135 10.92 7.45 -9.56
C LYS A 135 11.71 8.61 -10.14
N MET A 136 11.19 9.84 -10.07
CA MET A 136 11.93 11.03 -10.51
C MET A 136 13.16 11.27 -9.65
N LEU A 137 13.04 11.23 -8.32
CA LEU A 137 14.17 11.42 -7.40
C LEU A 137 15.24 10.32 -7.55
N ARG A 138 14.85 9.07 -7.81
CA ARG A 138 15.79 7.96 -8.02
C ARG A 138 16.62 8.12 -9.31
N GLY A 139 16.13 8.87 -10.30
CA GLY A 139 16.84 9.17 -11.54
C GLY A 139 17.46 10.58 -11.60
N ALA A 140 16.97 11.51 -10.79
CA ALA A 140 17.40 12.90 -10.78
C ALA A 140 18.59 13.09 -9.84
N GLY A 141 19.77 12.70 -10.30
CA GLY A 141 21.03 13.02 -9.66
C GLY A 141 22.17 12.79 -10.63
N LEU A 142 23.05 13.78 -10.80
CA LEU A 142 24.33 13.53 -11.43
C LEU A 142 25.03 12.46 -10.57
N PRO A 143 25.54 11.37 -11.17
CA PRO A 143 26.14 10.30 -10.40
C PRO A 143 27.25 10.85 -9.50
N TRP A 144 27.43 10.24 -8.33
CA TRP A 144 28.43 10.66 -7.35
C TRP A 144 29.83 10.84 -7.97
N TRP A 145 30.23 9.92 -8.85
CA TRP A 145 31.51 10.03 -9.58
C TRP A 145 31.56 11.24 -10.52
N GLY A 146 30.42 11.65 -11.10
CA GLY A 146 30.32 12.85 -11.93
C GLY A 146 30.47 14.14 -11.11
N LEU A 147 29.90 14.17 -9.89
CA LEU A 147 30.15 15.26 -8.94
C LEU A 147 31.61 15.33 -8.52
N ALA A 148 32.25 14.18 -8.26
CA ALA A 148 33.67 14.11 -7.93
C ALA A 148 34.55 14.62 -9.09
N LEU A 149 34.23 14.26 -10.34
CA LEU A 149 34.93 14.77 -11.53
C LEU A 149 34.74 16.29 -11.68
N ALA A 150 33.52 16.80 -11.50
CA ALA A 150 33.25 18.23 -11.57
C ALA A 150 34.04 19.02 -10.50
N LEU A 151 34.08 18.52 -9.27
CA LEU A 151 34.90 19.09 -8.19
C LEU A 151 36.40 19.03 -8.53
N PHE A 152 36.89 17.92 -9.09
CA PHE A 152 38.28 17.79 -9.51
C PHE A 152 38.65 18.80 -10.60
N MET A 153 37.78 19.02 -11.59
CA MET A 153 38.00 20.00 -12.67
C MET A 153 38.02 21.43 -12.13
N LEU A 154 37.06 21.79 -11.26
CA LEU A 154 37.03 23.11 -10.63
C LEU A 154 38.25 23.32 -9.73
N GLY A 155 38.59 22.33 -8.90
CA GLY A 155 39.73 22.39 -8.00
C GLY A 155 41.08 22.46 -8.71
N SER A 156 41.29 21.63 -9.73
CA SER A 156 42.52 21.68 -10.55
C SER A 156 42.64 23.00 -11.32
N GLY A 157 41.54 23.52 -11.88
CA GLY A 157 41.52 24.83 -12.54
C GLY A 157 41.89 25.97 -11.59
N LEU A 158 41.31 26.00 -10.39
CA LEU A 158 41.65 26.99 -9.34
C LEU A 158 43.12 26.90 -8.92
N LEU A 159 43.65 25.69 -8.73
CA LEU A 159 45.03 25.48 -8.32
C LEU A 159 46.03 25.90 -9.41
N ILE A 160 45.74 25.57 -10.67
CA ILE A 160 46.55 26.01 -11.83
C ILE A 160 46.50 27.53 -11.97
N ALA A 161 45.36 28.17 -11.74
CA ALA A 161 45.26 29.63 -11.77
C ALA A 161 46.16 30.29 -10.71
N VAL A 162 46.18 29.75 -9.48
CA VAL A 162 47.08 30.23 -8.42
C VAL A 162 48.55 30.00 -8.79
N LEU A 163 48.89 28.84 -9.33
CA LEU A 163 50.25 28.54 -9.79
C LEU A 163 50.68 29.46 -10.94
N ALA A 164 49.79 29.75 -11.88
CA ALA A 164 50.06 30.66 -12.99
C ALA A 164 50.34 32.09 -12.50
N VAL A 165 49.55 32.61 -11.55
CA VAL A 165 49.78 33.93 -10.93
C VAL A 165 51.06 33.94 -10.10
N ASN A 166 51.38 32.84 -9.41
CA ASN A 166 52.62 32.74 -8.64
C ASN A 166 53.85 32.66 -9.57
N ALA A 167 53.75 31.92 -10.67
CA ALA A 167 54.78 31.82 -11.70
C ALA A 167 55.01 33.18 -12.39
N SER A 168 53.94 33.92 -12.72
CA SER A 168 54.07 35.26 -13.33
C SER A 168 54.71 36.30 -12.41
N ARG A 169 54.82 36.03 -11.11
CA ARG A 169 55.50 36.89 -10.14
C ARG A 169 56.99 36.56 -9.97
N ARG A 170 57.48 35.46 -10.54
CA ARG A 170 58.90 35.11 -10.51
C ARG A 170 59.59 35.74 -11.73
N VAL A 171 60.50 36.68 -11.48
CA VAL A 171 61.10 37.56 -12.52
C VAL A 171 62.35 36.94 -13.16
N ASP A 172 62.96 35.91 -12.54
CA ASP A 172 64.35 35.52 -12.85
C ASP A 172 64.56 34.11 -13.42
N GLU A 173 63.52 33.33 -13.72
CA GLU A 173 63.69 31.93 -14.14
C GLU A 173 62.80 31.61 -15.35
N GLU A 174 63.40 31.18 -16.47
CA GLU A 174 62.71 30.70 -17.68
C GLU A 174 61.99 29.37 -17.40
N ILE A 175 60.93 29.42 -16.60
CA ILE A 175 60.07 28.26 -16.37
C ILE A 175 59.06 28.25 -17.53
N SER A 176 59.22 27.30 -18.45
CA SER A 176 58.24 27.00 -19.51
C SER A 176 56.99 26.32 -18.91
N PHE A 177 56.24 27.04 -18.08
CA PHE A 177 54.99 26.56 -17.52
C PHE A 177 53.85 26.87 -18.49
N ASN A 178 53.32 25.84 -19.16
CA ASN A 178 52.10 25.95 -19.96
C ASN A 178 50.89 25.51 -19.12
N PRO A 179 50.13 26.46 -18.53
CA PRO A 179 48.98 26.13 -17.68
C PRO A 179 47.87 25.40 -18.45
N MET A 180 47.71 25.69 -19.75
CA MET A 180 46.71 25.04 -20.60
C MET A 180 47.05 23.57 -20.81
N HIS A 181 48.32 23.25 -21.09
CA HIS A 181 48.78 21.87 -21.22
C HIS A 181 48.56 21.07 -19.93
N LEU A 182 48.95 21.62 -18.78
CA LEU A 182 48.79 20.95 -17.49
C LEU A 182 47.32 20.68 -17.17
N PHE A 183 46.43 21.63 -17.44
CA PHE A 183 44.99 21.47 -17.25
C PHE A 183 44.45 20.33 -18.12
N LEU A 184 44.72 20.36 -19.44
CA LEU A 184 44.21 19.36 -20.38
C LEU A 184 44.72 17.94 -20.06
N VAL A 185 45.97 17.79 -19.63
CA VAL A 185 46.53 16.50 -19.23
C VAL A 185 45.88 15.97 -17.94
N LEU A 186 45.74 16.80 -16.90
CA LEU A 186 45.09 16.40 -15.64
C LEU A 186 43.62 16.05 -15.87
N SER A 187 42.93 16.86 -16.67
CA SER A 187 41.56 16.61 -17.06
C SER A 187 41.42 15.29 -17.83
N GLY A 188 42.24 15.08 -18.86
CA GLY A 188 42.27 13.85 -19.65
C GLY A 188 42.53 12.61 -18.79
N ALA A 189 43.52 12.69 -17.89
CA ALA A 189 43.84 11.62 -16.95
C ALA A 189 42.67 11.26 -16.02
N ALA A 190 41.92 12.26 -15.53
CA ALA A 190 40.73 12.01 -14.70
C ALA A 190 39.63 11.28 -15.48
N PHE A 191 39.37 11.66 -16.74
CA PHE A 191 38.41 10.95 -17.59
C PHE A 191 38.85 9.51 -17.88
N PHE A 192 40.15 9.27 -18.12
CA PHE A 192 40.69 7.93 -18.29
C PHE A 192 40.57 7.07 -17.03
N ALA A 193 40.82 7.64 -15.84
CA ALA A 193 40.68 6.92 -14.58
C ALA A 193 39.25 6.41 -14.36
N ILE A 194 38.24 7.25 -14.65
CA ILE A 194 36.84 6.83 -14.54
C ILE A 194 36.47 5.83 -15.63
N SER A 195 36.94 6.02 -16.86
CA SER A 195 36.73 5.07 -17.94
C SER A 195 37.31 3.69 -17.60
N ALA A 196 38.52 3.64 -17.03
CA ALA A 196 39.16 2.41 -16.56
C ALA A 196 38.38 1.75 -15.41
N GLY A 197 37.82 2.53 -14.49
CA GLY A 197 36.95 2.01 -13.43
C GLY A 197 35.65 1.38 -13.95
N ALA A 198 34.98 2.03 -14.92
CA ALA A 198 33.79 1.48 -15.57
C ALA A 198 34.13 0.20 -16.36
N TYR A 199 35.29 0.20 -17.01
CA TYR A 199 35.82 -0.94 -17.74
C TYR A 199 36.11 -2.14 -16.82
N PHE A 200 36.73 -1.88 -15.66
CA PHE A 200 36.99 -2.89 -14.63
C PHE A 200 35.70 -3.48 -14.04
N MET A 201 34.66 -2.67 -13.85
CA MET A 201 33.34 -3.16 -13.39
C MET A 201 32.71 -4.16 -14.36
N ILE A 202 32.89 -3.97 -15.67
CA ILE A 202 32.41 -4.94 -16.66
C ILE A 202 33.16 -6.27 -16.54
N ILE A 203 34.47 -6.21 -16.33
CA ILE A 203 35.30 -7.41 -16.09
C ILE A 203 34.82 -8.15 -14.83
N LEU A 204 34.55 -7.43 -13.73
CA LEU A 204 34.02 -8.06 -12.52
C LEU A 204 32.66 -8.73 -12.74
N HIS A 205 31.78 -8.13 -13.55
CA HIS A 205 30.53 -8.79 -13.96
C HIS A 205 30.78 -10.04 -14.81
N ALA A 206 31.71 -9.96 -15.77
CA ALA A 206 32.08 -11.11 -16.58
C ALA A 206 32.59 -12.29 -15.74
N PHE A 207 33.40 -12.02 -14.70
CA PHE A 207 33.85 -13.05 -13.75
C PHE A 207 32.73 -13.62 -12.87
N LYS A 208 31.72 -12.81 -12.54
CA LYS A 208 30.57 -13.27 -11.74
C LYS A 208 29.66 -14.21 -12.53
N ASP A 209 29.56 -14.04 -13.85
CA ASP A 209 28.75 -14.92 -14.70
C ASP A 209 29.47 -16.23 -15.03
N SER A 210 30.72 -16.16 -15.49
CA SER A 210 31.53 -17.36 -15.74
C SER A 210 33.03 -17.06 -15.77
N LEU A 211 33.82 -18.03 -15.34
CA LEU A 211 35.29 -17.94 -15.40
C LEU A 211 35.80 -17.74 -16.83
N GLN A 212 35.17 -18.35 -17.83
CA GLN A 212 35.59 -18.24 -19.23
C GLN A 212 35.34 -16.83 -19.78
N ASN A 213 34.18 -16.23 -19.51
CA ASN A 213 33.87 -14.87 -19.95
C ASN A 213 34.76 -13.83 -19.25
N GLY A 214 35.05 -14.03 -17.95
CA GLY A 214 36.01 -13.23 -17.22
C GLY A 214 37.42 -13.31 -17.81
N LEU A 215 37.89 -14.52 -18.15
CA LEU A 215 39.21 -14.73 -18.72
C LEU A 215 39.35 -14.09 -20.11
N ILE A 216 38.35 -14.25 -20.98
CA ILE A 216 38.34 -13.63 -22.31
C ILE A 216 38.37 -12.10 -22.19
N SER A 217 37.60 -11.54 -21.26
CA SER A 217 37.55 -10.09 -21.01
C SER A 217 38.83 -9.55 -20.38
N LEU A 218 39.63 -10.39 -19.71
CA LEU A 218 40.92 -10.01 -19.13
C LEU A 218 42.06 -10.06 -20.16
N PHE A 219 42.16 -11.14 -20.94
CA PHE A 219 43.25 -11.35 -21.89
C PHE A 219 43.05 -10.63 -23.23
N VAL A 220 41.80 -10.45 -23.64
CA VAL A 220 41.46 -9.69 -24.84
C VAL A 220 40.57 -8.54 -24.42
N PRO A 221 41.14 -7.51 -23.78
CA PRO A 221 40.34 -6.51 -23.09
C PRO A 221 39.32 -5.83 -24.00
N VAL A 222 39.74 -5.30 -25.14
CA VAL A 222 38.84 -4.52 -26.01
C VAL A 222 37.77 -5.42 -26.63
N PHE A 223 38.16 -6.52 -27.30
CA PHE A 223 37.20 -7.39 -27.98
C PHE A 223 36.37 -8.24 -27.01
N GLY A 224 36.96 -8.73 -25.93
CA GLY A 224 36.28 -9.53 -24.92
C GLY A 224 35.21 -8.74 -24.16
N VAL A 225 35.51 -7.49 -23.78
CA VAL A 225 34.52 -6.62 -23.14
C VAL A 225 33.43 -6.19 -24.10
N VAL A 226 33.75 -5.88 -25.36
CA VAL A 226 32.72 -5.56 -26.37
C VAL A 226 31.82 -6.78 -26.61
N TYR A 227 32.39 -7.98 -26.75
CA TYR A 227 31.63 -9.22 -26.91
C TYR A 227 30.71 -9.50 -25.71
N TYR A 228 31.25 -9.40 -24.49
CA TYR A 228 30.48 -9.61 -23.27
C TYR A 228 29.39 -8.55 -23.08
N ALA A 229 29.67 -7.28 -23.39
CA ALA A 229 28.70 -6.20 -23.31
C ALA A 229 27.54 -6.37 -24.31
N ILE A 230 27.83 -6.82 -25.54
CA ILE A 230 26.80 -7.09 -26.55
C ILE A 230 25.92 -8.27 -26.14
N THR A 231 26.51 -9.33 -25.57
CA THR A 231 25.75 -10.52 -25.14
C THR A 231 24.92 -10.26 -23.88
N HIS A 232 25.39 -9.43 -22.95
CA HIS A 232 24.72 -9.12 -21.68
C HIS A 232 24.33 -7.63 -21.59
N TRP A 233 23.67 -7.14 -22.64
CA TRP A 233 23.41 -5.70 -22.83
C TRP A 233 22.52 -5.08 -21.75
N SER A 234 21.45 -5.75 -21.33
CA SER A 234 20.48 -5.20 -20.37
C SER A 234 21.11 -4.76 -19.05
N GLU A 235 22.16 -5.45 -18.62
CA GLU A 235 22.82 -5.23 -17.33
C GLU A 235 24.08 -4.37 -17.46
N THR A 236 24.84 -4.52 -18.54
CA THR A 236 26.16 -3.88 -18.69
C THR A 236 26.16 -2.59 -19.51
N TRP A 237 25.07 -2.25 -20.23
CA TRP A 237 25.05 -1.11 -21.16
C TRP A 237 25.50 0.22 -20.54
N ARG A 238 25.13 0.47 -19.26
CA ARG A 238 25.49 1.71 -18.55
C ARG A 238 27.00 1.85 -18.40
N PHE A 239 27.69 0.78 -18.01
CA PHE A 239 29.14 0.78 -17.83
C PHE A 239 29.85 0.88 -19.18
N PHE A 240 29.34 0.18 -20.20
CA PHE A 240 29.90 0.19 -21.55
C PHE A 240 29.82 1.58 -22.20
N ILE A 241 28.65 2.22 -22.16
CA ILE A 241 28.48 3.59 -22.68
C ILE A 241 29.34 4.58 -21.90
N THR A 242 29.34 4.50 -20.56
CA THR A 242 30.15 5.39 -19.72
C THR A 242 31.64 5.25 -20.07
N SER A 243 32.17 4.03 -20.15
CA SER A 243 33.58 3.79 -20.49
C SER A 243 33.93 4.34 -21.87
N THR A 244 33.10 4.07 -22.88
CA THR A 244 33.34 4.48 -24.27
C THR A 244 33.30 6.00 -24.44
N VAL A 245 32.27 6.66 -23.89
CA VAL A 245 32.13 8.12 -24.00
C VAL A 245 33.27 8.84 -23.26
N LEU A 246 33.58 8.41 -22.03
CA LEU A 246 34.65 9.05 -21.25
C LEU A 246 36.04 8.79 -21.83
N ALA A 247 36.29 7.59 -22.38
CA ALA A 247 37.53 7.33 -23.11
C ALA A 247 37.66 8.25 -24.33
N GLY A 248 36.58 8.48 -25.07
CA GLY A 248 36.56 9.41 -26.20
C GLY A 248 36.89 10.85 -25.78
N ILE A 249 36.25 11.36 -24.73
CA ILE A 249 36.52 12.70 -24.18
C ILE A 249 37.96 12.80 -23.68
N GLY A 250 38.43 11.81 -22.90
CA GLY A 250 39.79 11.78 -22.39
C GLY A 250 40.83 11.77 -23.51
N THR A 251 40.62 10.97 -24.55
CA THR A 251 41.48 10.92 -25.74
C THR A 251 41.53 12.29 -26.44
N GLY A 252 40.37 12.94 -26.62
CA GLY A 252 40.29 14.28 -27.22
C GLY A 252 41.08 15.33 -26.43
N LEU A 253 40.99 15.30 -25.09
CA LEU A 253 41.73 16.23 -24.22
C LEU A 253 43.24 16.00 -24.28
N ILE A 254 43.70 14.74 -24.34
CA ILE A 254 45.13 14.43 -24.48
C ILE A 254 45.67 14.83 -25.86
N ILE A 255 44.90 14.62 -26.93
CA ILE A 255 45.29 15.09 -28.28
C ILE A 255 45.38 16.62 -28.29
N ALA A 256 44.41 17.31 -27.68
CA ALA A 256 44.45 18.77 -27.54
C ALA A 256 45.67 19.24 -26.72
N ALA A 257 46.03 18.53 -25.66
CA ALA A 257 47.24 18.81 -24.89
C ALA A 257 48.50 18.66 -25.76
N MET A 258 48.63 17.57 -26.51
CA MET A 258 49.78 17.37 -27.41
C MET A 258 49.89 18.47 -28.46
N ALA A 259 48.77 19.00 -28.96
CA ALA A 259 48.76 20.13 -29.88
C ALA A 259 49.27 21.46 -29.27
N GLN A 260 49.40 21.55 -27.94
CA GLN A 260 49.98 22.71 -27.25
C GLN A 260 51.51 22.64 -27.09
N LEU A 261 52.11 21.48 -27.40
CA LEU A 261 53.57 21.27 -27.34
C LEU A 261 54.26 21.52 -28.68
N ASN A 262 53.50 21.46 -29.79
CA ASN A 262 53.97 21.79 -31.14
C ASN A 262 53.77 23.27 -31.46
#